data_AF-A0A3B1D1J5-F1
#
_entry.id   AF-A0A3B1D1J5-F1
#
_cell.length_a   1.000
_cell.length_b   1.000
_cell.length_c   1.000
_cell.angle_alpha   90.00
_cell.angle_beta   90.00
_cell.angle_gamma   90.00
#
_symmetry.space_group_name_H-M   'P 1'
#
loop_
_entity.id
_entity.type
_entity.pdbx_description
1 polymer ?
#
loop_
_entity_poly.entity_id
_entity_poly.type
_entity_poly.pdbx_seq_one_letter_code
_entity_poly.pdbx_strand_id
1 'polypeptide(L)'
;MTASHRPFGAHMSVAGGVSKAPQRAFNVTAKYIQIFTKNNNRWKGKPLTEGEIATFNENKKKLGINVFASHDCYLINLASPDKELMEKSR
;
A
#
# COMPACT_ATOMS: atom_id res chain seq x y z
N MET A 1 -3.22 11.73 31.73
CA MET A 1 -2.82 12.35 30.44
C MET A 1 -2.81 11.25 29.38
N THR A 2 -3.79 11.21 28.49
CA THR A 2 -3.74 10.29 27.34
C THR A 2 -2.73 10.85 26.36
N ALA A 3 -1.61 10.16 26.16
CA ALA A 3 -0.66 10.55 25.13
C ALA A 3 -1.40 10.57 23.79
N SER A 4 -1.42 11.72 23.12
CA SER A 4 -1.91 11.83 21.74
C SER A 4 -1.08 10.88 20.88
N HIS A 5 -1.70 9.78 20.43
CA HIS A 5 -1.02 8.79 19.59
C HIS A 5 -0.88 9.35 18.18
N ARG A 6 0.26 9.98 17.90
CA ARG A 6 0.56 10.50 16.56
C ARG A 6 0.81 9.33 15.61
N PRO A 7 0.11 9.25 14.46
CA PRO A 7 0.38 8.24 13.46
C PRO A 7 1.82 8.37 12.97
N PHE A 8 2.65 7.37 13.24
CA PHE A 8 4.04 7.30 12.78
C PHE A 8 4.32 5.99 12.08
N GLY A 9 4.93 6.07 10.90
CA GLY A 9 4.99 4.95 9.98
C GLY A 9 5.90 5.21 8.79
N ALA A 10 5.87 4.29 7.84
CA ALA A 10 6.69 4.36 6.63
C ALA A 10 5.95 3.83 5.41
N HIS A 11 6.45 4.20 4.23
CA HIS A 11 6.05 3.55 2.99
C HIS A 11 6.73 2.18 2.88
N MET A 12 5.95 1.10 2.93
CA MET A 12 6.49 -0.25 2.98
C MET A 12 6.50 -0.92 1.61
N SER A 13 7.60 -1.62 1.33
CA SER A 13 7.70 -2.44 0.13
C SER A 13 6.67 -3.58 0.14
N VAL A 14 6.08 -3.83 -1.03
CA VAL A 14 5.18 -4.96 -1.32
C VAL A 14 5.81 -5.98 -2.27
N ALA A 15 7.14 -5.93 -2.44
CA ALA A 15 7.86 -6.90 -3.27
C ALA A 15 7.57 -8.33 -2.77
N GLY A 16 7.20 -9.24 -3.68
CA GLY A 16 6.81 -10.61 -3.33
C GLY A 16 5.43 -10.76 -2.67
N GLY A 17 4.59 -9.72 -2.69
CA GLY A 17 3.21 -9.75 -2.17
C GLY A 17 2.91 -8.58 -1.23
N VAL A 18 1.69 -8.06 -1.29
CA VAL A 18 1.20 -7.02 -0.37
C VAL A 18 1.16 -7.54 1.07
N SER A 19 0.92 -8.84 1.25
CA SER A 19 0.86 -9.54 2.55
C SER A 19 2.17 -9.47 3.34
N LYS A 20 3.30 -9.16 2.68
CA LYS A 20 4.61 -8.96 3.32
C LYS A 20 4.78 -7.61 4.00
N ALA A 21 4.01 -6.58 3.60
CA ALA A 21 4.19 -5.23 4.11
C ALA A 21 3.98 -5.10 5.63
N PRO A 22 2.97 -5.72 6.27
CA PRO A 22 2.82 -5.66 7.72
C PRO A 22 4.01 -6.26 8.47
N GLN A 23 4.55 -7.41 8.02
CA GLN A 23 5.73 -8.01 8.64
C GLN A 23 6.96 -7.11 8.51
N ARG A 24 7.17 -6.49 7.35
CA ARG A 24 8.27 -5.55 7.15
C ARG A 24 8.13 -4.33 8.06
N ALA A 25 6.92 -3.81 8.24
CA ALA A 25 6.64 -2.69 9.13
C ALA A 25 6.95 -3.02 10.59
N PHE A 26 6.50 -4.20 11.02
CA PHE A 26 6.78 -4.73 12.35
C PHE A 26 8.30 -4.82 12.62
N ASN A 27 9.06 -5.34 11.66
CA ASN A 27 10.52 -5.48 11.79
C ASN A 27 11.26 -4.14 11.93
N VAL A 28 10.67 -3.03 11.46
CA VAL A 28 11.24 -1.68 11.59
C VAL A 28 10.51 -0.84 12.65
N THR A 29 9.71 -1.47 13.51
CA THR A 29 8.95 -0.83 14.60
C THR A 29 7.88 0.18 14.15
N ALA A 30 7.55 0.22 12.86
CA ALA A 30 6.48 1.07 12.33
C ALA A 30 5.11 0.56 12.76
N LYS A 31 4.18 1.47 13.07
CA LYS A 31 2.79 1.16 13.44
C LYS A 31 1.77 1.53 12.37
N TYR A 32 2.17 2.38 11.42
CA TYR A 32 1.37 2.81 10.29
C TYR A 32 2.13 2.52 9.00
N ILE A 33 1.41 2.11 7.96
CA ILE A 33 1.99 1.85 6.65
C ILE A 33 1.25 2.57 5.54
N GLN A 34 2.02 3.03 4.55
CA GLN A 34 1.54 3.31 3.20
C GLN A 34 2.12 2.26 2.26
N ILE A 35 1.37 1.81 1.26
CA ILE A 35 1.83 0.82 0.28
C ILE A 35 1.35 1.14 -1.13
N PHE A 36 2.02 0.60 -2.14
CA PHE A 36 1.40 0.37 -3.44
C PHE A 36 0.58 -0.92 -3.41
N THR A 37 -0.56 -0.97 -4.10
CA THR A 37 -1.38 -2.19 -4.23
C THR A 37 -1.03 -3.04 -5.46
N LYS A 38 -0.18 -2.50 -6.34
CA LYS A 38 0.37 -3.14 -7.54
C LYS A 38 1.78 -2.61 -7.82
N ASN A 39 2.42 -3.12 -8.88
CA ASN A 39 3.65 -2.51 -9.38
C ASN A 39 3.37 -1.05 -9.82
N ASN A 40 4.08 -0.10 -9.21
CA ASN A 40 3.91 1.34 -9.41
C ASN A 40 4.32 1.85 -10.80
N ASN A 41 5.05 1.05 -11.58
CA ASN A 41 5.52 1.36 -12.94
C ASN A 41 4.74 0.60 -14.02
N ARG A 42 3.55 0.06 -13.70
CA ARG A 42 2.68 -0.62 -14.68
C ARG A 42 1.24 -0.15 -14.58
N TRP A 43 0.59 0.01 -15.74
CA TRP A 43 -0.82 0.36 -15.85
C TRP A 43 -1.74 -0.68 -15.20
N LYS A 44 -1.62 -1.94 -15.64
CA LYS A 44 -2.41 -3.05 -15.09
C LYS A 44 -1.56 -3.91 -14.15
N GLY A 45 -2.04 -4.09 -12.93
CA GLY A 45 -1.55 -5.08 -11.97
C GLY A 45 -2.33 -6.38 -12.09
N LYS A 46 -1.76 -7.49 -11.62
CA LYS A 46 -2.56 -8.70 -11.39
C LYS A 46 -3.55 -8.42 -10.25
N PRO A 47 -4.81 -8.91 -10.34
CA PRO A 47 -5.74 -8.85 -9.23
C PRO A 47 -5.13 -9.52 -7.99
N LEU A 48 -5.43 -8.97 -6.81
CA LEU A 48 -5.10 -9.63 -5.55
C LEU A 48 -6.00 -10.86 -5.40
N THR A 49 -5.40 -11.98 -4.98
CA THR A 49 -6.16 -13.20 -4.69
C THR A 49 -6.79 -13.09 -3.31
N GLU A 50 -7.87 -13.83 -3.08
CA GLU A 50 -8.52 -13.90 -1.76
C GLU A 50 -7.55 -14.34 -0.66
N GLY A 51 -6.67 -15.30 -0.97
CA GLY A 51 -5.62 -15.76 -0.05
C GLY A 51 -4.65 -14.64 0.33
N GLU A 52 -4.18 -13.85 -0.65
CA GLU A 52 -3.26 -12.73 -0.39
C GLU A 52 -3.91 -11.64 0.47
N ILE A 53 -5.20 -11.35 0.21
CA ILE A 53 -6.00 -10.41 1.01
C ILE A 53 -6.20 -10.93 2.44
N ALA A 54 -6.52 -12.22 2.60
CA ALA A 54 -6.68 -12.85 3.90
C ALA A 54 -5.39 -12.79 4.72
N THR A 55 -4.25 -13.18 4.13
CA THR A 55 -2.94 -13.13 4.80
C THR A 55 -2.54 -11.70 5.17
N PHE A 56 -2.80 -10.72 4.30
CA PHE A 56 -2.55 -9.31 4.63
C PHE A 56 -3.36 -8.86 5.86
N ASN A 57 -4.65 -9.19 5.90
CA ASN A 57 -5.54 -8.83 7.01
C ASN A 57 -5.19 -9.55 8.32
N GLU A 58 -4.79 -10.81 8.24
CA GLU A 58 -4.31 -11.56 9.40
C GLU A 58 -3.03 -10.93 9.96
N ASN A 59 -2.03 -10.69 9.10
CA ASN A 59 -0.75 -10.13 9.51
C ASN A 59 -0.91 -8.73 10.12
N LYS A 60 -1.73 -7.85 9.53
CA LYS A 60 -1.94 -6.51 10.09
C LYS A 60 -2.58 -6.57 11.48
N LYS A 61 -3.54 -7.48 11.69
CA LYS A 61 -4.20 -7.67 12.99
C LYS A 61 -3.23 -8.25 14.02
N LYS A 62 -2.53 -9.33 13.66
CA LYS A 62 -1.60 -10.04 14.54
C LYS A 62 -0.42 -9.16 14.99
N LEU A 63 0.09 -8.31 14.10
CA LEU A 63 1.27 -7.48 14.35
C LEU A 63 0.92 -6.06 14.85
N GLY A 64 -0.38 -5.73 14.94
CA GLY A 64 -0.85 -4.40 15.34
C GLY A 64 -0.39 -3.29 14.38
N ILE A 65 -0.51 -3.55 13.07
CA ILE A 65 -0.16 -2.60 12.01
C ILE A 65 -1.42 -1.96 11.44
N ASN A 66 -1.43 -0.63 11.38
CA ASN A 66 -2.49 0.16 10.78
C ASN A 66 -2.13 0.52 9.34
N VAL A 67 -3.10 0.44 8.44
CA VAL A 67 -2.92 0.89 7.05
C VAL A 67 -3.42 2.32 6.97
N PHE A 68 -2.52 3.25 6.63
CA PHE A 68 -2.85 4.66 6.54
C PHE A 68 -3.36 5.04 5.16
N ALA A 69 -2.69 4.57 4.11
CA ALA A 69 -3.07 4.87 2.73
C ALA A 69 -2.54 3.82 1.74
N SER A 70 -3.18 3.76 0.59
CA SER A 70 -2.56 3.26 -0.64
C SER A 70 -2.01 4.43 -1.44
N HIS A 71 -0.77 4.34 -1.91
CA HIS A 71 -0.24 5.24 -2.92
C HIS A 71 -0.54 4.65 -4.30
N ASP A 72 -1.04 5.46 -5.22
CA ASP A 72 -1.32 5.01 -6.58
C ASP A 72 -0.06 4.96 -7.47
N CYS A 73 -0.16 4.36 -8.66
CA CYS A 73 0.97 4.17 -9.56
C CYS A 73 1.46 5.50 -10.16
N TYR A 74 2.77 5.59 -10.42
CA TYR A 74 3.39 6.83 -10.90
C TYR A 74 3.01 7.22 -12.33
N LEU A 75 2.40 6.30 -13.07
CA LEU A 75 2.00 6.56 -14.46
C LEU A 75 0.73 7.41 -14.55
N ILE A 76 -0.05 7.50 -13.48
CA ILE A 76 -1.32 8.21 -13.47
C ILE A 76 -1.07 9.71 -13.53
N ASN A 77 -1.64 10.35 -14.55
CA ASN A 77 -1.66 11.80 -14.71
C ASN A 77 -3.06 12.25 -15.13
N LEU A 78 -3.90 12.53 -14.13
CA LEU A 78 -5.28 13.01 -14.34
C LEU A 78 -5.34 14.43 -14.93
N ALA A 79 -4.22 15.15 -14.95
CA ALA A 79 -4.10 16.50 -15.52
C ALA A 79 -3.33 16.49 -16.85
N SER A 80 -3.15 15.33 -17.48
CA SER A 80 -2.41 15.21 -18.74
C SER A 80 -3.09 15.98 -19.88
N PRO A 81 -2.34 16.79 -20.66
CA PRO A 81 -2.86 17.36 -21.90
C PRO A 81 -2.98 16.32 -23.03
N ASP A 82 -2.28 15.19 -22.90
CA ASP A 82 -2.42 14.02 -23.78
C ASP A 82 -3.69 13.25 -23.38
N LYS A 83 -4.63 13.15 -24.34
CA LYS A 83 -5.92 12.46 -24.17
C LYS A 83 -5.77 10.97 -23.91
N GLU A 84 -4.85 10.29 -24.58
CA GLU A 84 -4.65 8.86 -24.39
C GLU A 84 -4.11 8.57 -22.98
N LEU A 85 -3.18 9.39 -22.50
CA LEU A 85 -2.65 9.27 -21.14
C LEU A 85 -3.71 9.58 -20.08
N MET A 86 -4.55 10.58 -20.32
CA MET A 86 -5.67 10.93 -19.45
C MET A 86 -6.68 9.79 -19.35
N GLU A 87 -7.07 9.18 -20.48
CA GLU A 87 -7.99 8.04 -20.51
C GLU A 87 -7.39 6.79 -19.83
N LYS A 88 -6.07 6.55 -19.96
CA LYS A 88 -5.39 5.47 -19.21
C LYS A 88 -5.33 5.71 -17.70
N SER A 89 -5.41 6.96 -17.27
CA SER A 89 -5.29 7.39 -15.87
C SER A 89 -6.62 7.37 -15.12
N ARG A 90 -7.75 7.34 -15.84
CA ARG A 90 -9.11 7.26 -15.30
C ARG A 90 -9.55 5.82 -15.08
#